data_AF-A0A9D1MSD8-F1
#
_entry.id   AF-A0A9D1MSD8-F1
#
_cell.length_a   1.000
_cell.length_b   1.000
_cell.length_c   1.000
_cell.angle_alpha   90.00
_cell.angle_beta   90.00
_cell.angle_gamma   90.00
#
_symmetry.space_group_name_H-M   'P 1'
#
loop_
_entity.id
_entity.type
_entity.pdbx_description
1 polymer ?
#
loop_
_entity_poly.entity_id
_entity_poly.type
_entity_poly.pdbx_seq_one_letter_code
_entity_poly.pdbx_strand_id
1 'polypeptide(L)'
;MTYIPSNARIIKRVPKTAQTPFSYIVVDSIPTNETAIVVFGGELSTSDRAANSSAKQIQNLLHENEIYDVNVYAVVYDFGSRNAKLERTDQFRMAGRRLSNASLTDEQISLLNKMRKNEPLPNYIKQLFDILILPRIRDKQGKRLPVEQAVRFIRKLRFYANCHGASSIWQIANYMYTTLISLGYNKEEANKIQSEVLVIQHSPTAPLTNQKVTTLSFASAEDTMMQDHSNLFAEWLYENSADIVPCFFDKPAGNLFVAGHLQEQPFKEHLNSGLTEGERKISPLTSDGKVILNAERNAIIRAVKKSQQDQAINSVKELTDGDGVDFDELKENGERLYKIMLRDLRQQNLKHDYQK
;
A
#
# COMPACT_ATOMS: atom_id res chain seq x y z
N MET A 1 31.29 9.97 -6.70
CA MET A 1 30.05 10.27 -7.45
C MET A 1 29.22 11.26 -6.66
N THR A 2 28.68 12.28 -7.32
CA THR A 2 27.75 13.26 -6.75
C THR A 2 26.40 12.58 -6.49
N TYR A 3 25.77 12.88 -5.35
CA TYR A 3 24.47 12.34 -5.00
C TYR A 3 23.36 12.98 -5.86
N ILE A 4 22.53 12.17 -6.49
CA ILE A 4 21.40 12.59 -7.34
C ILE A 4 20.11 12.46 -6.51
N PRO A 5 19.41 13.57 -6.22
CA PRO A 5 18.13 13.52 -5.51
C PRO A 5 17.08 12.71 -6.27
N SER A 6 16.26 12.00 -5.51
CA SER A 6 15.10 11.30 -6.05
C SER A 6 14.00 12.27 -6.54
N ASN A 7 13.18 11.84 -7.48
CA ASN A 7 12.01 12.59 -7.95
C ASN A 7 10.84 11.65 -8.21
N ALA A 8 9.64 12.23 -8.36
CA ALA A 8 8.49 11.52 -8.89
C ALA A 8 7.66 12.45 -9.77
N ARG A 9 6.91 11.84 -10.68
CA ARG A 9 5.84 12.52 -11.42
C ARG A 9 4.57 11.68 -11.42
N ILE A 10 3.46 12.33 -11.73
CA ILE A 10 2.16 11.68 -11.80
C ILE A 10 1.67 11.68 -13.24
N ILE A 11 1.10 10.55 -13.65
CA ILE A 11 0.37 10.45 -14.90
C ILE A 11 -1.11 10.23 -14.64
N LYS A 12 -1.97 10.73 -15.52
CA LYS A 12 -3.42 10.54 -15.52
C LYS A 12 -3.83 9.65 -16.69
N ARG A 13 -4.65 8.63 -16.45
CA ARG A 13 -5.33 7.86 -17.51
C ARG A 13 -6.30 8.74 -18.27
N VAL A 14 -6.24 8.71 -19.60
CA VAL A 14 -7.15 9.45 -20.49
C VAL A 14 -7.56 8.57 -21.67
N PRO A 15 -8.68 8.88 -22.35
CA PRO A 15 -9.06 8.18 -23.57
C PRO A 15 -7.93 8.15 -24.61
N LYS A 16 -7.87 7.10 -25.40
CA LYS A 16 -6.90 6.98 -26.50
C LYS A 16 -7.29 7.94 -27.63
N THR A 17 -6.40 8.86 -27.97
CA THR A 17 -6.53 9.73 -29.15
C THR A 17 -5.23 9.73 -29.95
N ALA A 18 -5.18 10.50 -31.05
CA ALA A 18 -3.93 10.71 -31.79
C ALA A 18 -2.85 11.39 -30.93
N GLN A 19 -3.25 12.27 -30.00
CA GLN A 19 -2.36 12.97 -29.07
C GLN A 19 -1.97 12.12 -27.85
N THR A 20 -2.79 11.12 -27.50
CA THR A 20 -2.57 10.24 -26.33
C THR A 20 -2.61 8.76 -26.76
N PRO A 21 -1.67 8.30 -27.63
CA PRO A 21 -1.72 6.96 -28.21
C PRO A 21 -1.59 5.84 -27.16
N PHE A 22 -1.03 6.16 -26.00
CA PHE A 22 -0.86 5.25 -24.86
C PHE A 22 -1.85 5.51 -23.72
N SER A 23 -2.86 6.37 -23.94
CA SER A 23 -3.95 6.64 -22.98
C SER A 23 -3.48 7.21 -21.63
N TYR A 24 -2.45 8.06 -21.64
CA TYR A 24 -2.03 8.81 -20.46
C TYR A 24 -1.52 10.22 -20.83
N ILE A 25 -1.52 11.12 -19.84
CA ILE A 25 -0.82 12.41 -19.86
C ILE A 25 -0.07 12.61 -18.54
N VAL A 26 1.01 13.40 -18.55
CA VAL A 26 1.69 13.84 -17.31
C VAL A 26 0.92 15.01 -16.71
N VAL A 27 0.79 15.04 -15.38
CA VAL A 27 0.08 16.09 -14.64
C VAL A 27 0.87 16.54 -13.42
N ASP A 28 0.77 17.83 -13.11
CA ASP A 28 1.44 18.44 -11.94
C ASP A 28 0.47 18.73 -10.77
N SER A 29 -0.81 18.42 -10.94
CA SER A 29 -1.82 18.62 -9.90
C SER A 29 -2.98 17.62 -10.03
N ILE A 30 -3.64 17.34 -8.90
CA ILE A 30 -4.87 16.55 -8.85
C ILE A 30 -5.98 17.39 -8.18
N PRO A 31 -7.14 17.59 -8.85
CA PRO A 31 -8.27 18.30 -8.26
C PRO A 31 -8.68 17.73 -6.90
N THR A 32 -9.06 18.60 -5.97
CA THR A 32 -9.40 18.22 -4.58
C THR A 32 -10.87 17.81 -4.40
N ASN A 33 -11.72 18.16 -5.36
CA ASN A 33 -13.17 17.96 -5.34
C ASN A 33 -13.65 16.82 -6.26
N GLU A 34 -12.78 16.27 -7.11
CA GLU A 34 -13.10 15.15 -7.99
C GLU A 34 -12.67 13.82 -7.36
N THR A 35 -13.49 12.78 -7.53
CA THR A 35 -13.12 11.44 -7.07
C THR A 35 -11.96 10.90 -7.89
N ALA A 36 -10.92 10.44 -7.20
CA ALA A 36 -9.71 9.94 -7.79
C ALA A 36 -9.14 8.74 -7.03
N ILE A 37 -8.50 7.84 -7.76
CA ILE A 37 -7.64 6.80 -7.23
C ILE A 37 -6.22 6.97 -7.79
N VAL A 38 -5.22 6.90 -6.91
CA VAL A 38 -3.81 7.02 -7.28
C VAL A 38 -3.12 5.70 -7.03
N VAL A 39 -2.51 5.17 -8.09
CA VAL A 39 -1.80 3.90 -8.10
C VAL A 39 -0.32 4.12 -7.83
N PHE A 40 0.14 3.57 -6.71
CA PHE A 40 1.53 3.47 -6.31
C PHE A 40 2.02 2.06 -6.66
N GLY A 41 2.61 1.89 -7.84
CA GLY A 41 3.15 0.59 -8.25
C GLY A 41 4.39 0.18 -7.46
N GLY A 42 4.94 -0.98 -7.80
CA GLY A 42 6.20 -1.46 -7.21
C GLY A 42 7.42 -0.64 -7.66
N GLU A 43 8.61 -1.03 -7.17
CA GLU A 43 9.87 -0.32 -7.45
C GLU A 43 10.24 -0.23 -8.94
N LEU A 44 9.65 -1.06 -9.79
CA LEU A 44 9.84 -1.02 -11.25
C LEU A 44 8.96 0.01 -11.97
N SER A 45 8.16 0.79 -11.25
CA SER A 45 7.31 1.85 -11.81
C SER A 45 8.13 3.11 -12.16
N THR A 46 9.26 2.93 -12.86
CA THR A 46 10.24 3.97 -13.20
C THR A 46 10.05 4.56 -14.59
N SER A 47 8.99 4.15 -15.29
CA SER A 47 8.58 4.72 -16.57
C SER A 47 7.08 4.92 -16.61
N ASP A 48 6.62 5.86 -17.45
CA ASP A 48 5.21 6.12 -17.65
C ASP A 48 4.47 4.86 -18.12
N ARG A 49 5.10 4.05 -18.98
CA ARG A 49 4.51 2.80 -19.47
C ARG A 49 4.25 1.80 -18.33
N ALA A 50 5.23 1.62 -17.44
CA ALA A 50 5.10 0.72 -16.30
C ALA A 50 3.99 1.18 -15.36
N ALA A 51 4.01 2.46 -14.95
CA ALA A 51 2.99 3.05 -14.09
C ALA A 51 1.58 3.02 -14.72
N ASN A 52 1.49 3.30 -16.03
CA ASN A 52 0.23 3.29 -16.78
C ASN A 52 -0.35 1.87 -16.89
N SER A 53 0.47 0.82 -16.87
CA SER A 53 0.00 -0.56 -16.85
C SER A 53 -0.81 -0.86 -15.59
N SER A 54 -0.28 -0.49 -14.42
CA SER A 54 -0.98 -0.66 -13.14
C SER A 54 -2.22 0.23 -13.05
N ALA A 55 -2.16 1.49 -13.52
CA ALA A 55 -3.36 2.33 -13.59
C ALA A 55 -4.42 1.77 -14.54
N LYS A 56 -4.03 1.20 -15.69
CA LYS A 56 -4.96 0.56 -16.62
C LYS A 56 -5.68 -0.62 -15.96
N GLN A 57 -4.98 -1.42 -15.16
CA GLN A 57 -5.57 -2.53 -14.42
C GLN A 57 -6.68 -2.05 -13.48
N ILE A 58 -6.42 -1.02 -12.67
CA ILE A 58 -7.42 -0.42 -11.79
C ILE A 58 -8.59 0.19 -12.57
N GLN A 59 -8.32 0.91 -13.67
CA GLN A 59 -9.39 1.44 -14.52
C GLN A 59 -10.28 0.34 -15.10
N ASN A 60 -9.68 -0.75 -15.57
CA ASN A 60 -10.42 -1.90 -16.09
C ASN A 60 -11.30 -2.52 -15.00
N LEU A 61 -10.77 -2.73 -13.79
CA LEU A 61 -11.56 -3.23 -12.66
C LEU A 61 -12.78 -2.34 -12.37
N LEU A 62 -12.59 -1.02 -12.36
CA LEU A 62 -13.70 -0.07 -12.16
C LEU A 62 -14.74 -0.19 -13.27
N HIS A 63 -14.31 -0.25 -14.53
CA HIS A 63 -15.23 -0.36 -15.68
C HIS A 63 -15.96 -1.71 -15.75
N GLU A 64 -15.31 -2.83 -15.38
CA GLU A 64 -15.93 -4.15 -15.25
C GLU A 64 -17.08 -4.15 -14.22
N ASN A 65 -17.09 -3.18 -13.30
CA ASN A 65 -18.09 -3.02 -12.25
C ASN A 65 -18.95 -1.76 -12.43
N GLU A 66 -19.03 -1.23 -13.67
CA GLU A 66 -19.86 -0.09 -14.06
C GLU A 66 -19.58 1.20 -13.26
N ILE A 67 -18.34 1.37 -12.78
CA ILE A 67 -17.89 2.57 -12.07
C ILE A 67 -17.17 3.47 -13.06
N TYR A 68 -17.84 4.57 -13.41
CA TYR A 68 -17.32 5.62 -14.29
C TYR A 68 -17.12 6.93 -13.50
N ASP A 69 -16.63 7.98 -14.16
CA ASP A 69 -16.39 9.31 -13.57
C ASP A 69 -15.41 9.31 -12.39
N VAL A 70 -14.39 8.45 -12.49
CA VAL A 70 -13.29 8.35 -11.52
C VAL A 70 -11.99 8.60 -12.25
N ASN A 71 -11.22 9.58 -11.77
CA ASN A 71 -9.90 9.81 -12.32
C ASN A 71 -8.91 8.78 -11.79
N VAL A 72 -8.23 8.07 -12.69
CA VAL A 72 -7.19 7.11 -12.32
C VAL A 72 -5.82 7.70 -12.63
N TYR A 73 -4.98 7.82 -11.60
CA TYR A 73 -3.61 8.33 -11.71
C TYR A 73 -2.61 7.23 -11.35
N ALA A 74 -1.37 7.37 -11.79
CA ALA A 74 -0.26 6.53 -11.32
C ALA A 74 1.00 7.35 -11.06
N VAL A 75 1.79 6.86 -10.11
CA VAL A 75 3.09 7.42 -9.75
C VAL A 75 4.18 6.80 -10.62
N VAL A 76 5.07 7.64 -11.13
CA VAL A 76 6.32 7.25 -11.79
C VAL A 76 7.47 7.68 -10.89
N TYR A 77 8.27 6.71 -10.44
CA TYR A 77 9.42 6.94 -9.56
C TYR A 77 10.70 7.24 -10.35
N ASP A 78 11.51 8.13 -9.83
CA ASP A 78 12.93 8.26 -10.14
C ASP A 78 13.71 8.22 -8.82
N PHE A 79 14.37 7.10 -8.56
CA PHE A 79 15.09 6.93 -7.29
C PHE A 79 16.41 7.72 -7.24
N GLY A 80 16.92 8.25 -8.36
CA GLY A 80 18.23 8.91 -8.39
C GLY A 80 19.32 8.03 -7.78
N SER A 81 20.02 8.53 -6.76
CA SER A 81 21.04 7.77 -6.00
C SER A 81 20.48 6.91 -4.86
N ARG A 82 19.16 6.79 -4.73
CA ARG A 82 18.51 6.00 -3.67
C ARG A 82 18.33 4.54 -4.09
N ASN A 83 18.20 3.67 -3.10
CA ASN A 83 17.96 2.25 -3.29
C ASN A 83 16.70 1.83 -2.52
N ALA A 84 15.67 1.39 -3.25
CA ALA A 84 14.37 1.03 -2.68
C ALA A 84 14.46 -0.09 -1.63
N LYS A 85 15.31 -1.11 -1.81
CA LYS A 85 15.52 -2.17 -0.81
C LYS A 85 16.11 -1.63 0.51
N LEU A 86 17.10 -0.74 0.41
CA LEU A 86 17.69 -0.10 1.60
C LEU A 86 16.72 0.84 2.30
N GLU A 87 15.89 1.56 1.54
CA GLU A 87 14.82 2.39 2.13
C GLU A 87 13.82 1.55 2.94
N ARG A 88 13.35 0.44 2.37
CA ARG A 88 12.42 -0.46 3.05
C ARG A 88 13.06 -1.04 4.32
N THR A 89 14.30 -1.51 4.21
CA THR A 89 15.10 -1.96 5.36
C THR A 89 15.16 -0.90 6.47
N ASP A 90 15.40 0.36 6.12
CA ASP A 90 15.46 1.46 7.07
C ASP A 90 14.11 1.69 7.76
N GLN A 91 13.01 1.65 7.00
CA GLN A 91 11.65 1.82 7.55
C GLN A 91 11.28 0.72 8.54
N PHE A 92 11.61 -0.55 8.25
CA PHE A 92 11.39 -1.63 9.21
C PHE A 92 12.19 -1.45 10.49
N ARG A 93 13.45 -0.96 10.40
CA ARG A 93 14.25 -0.60 11.58
C ARG A 93 13.63 0.56 12.36
N MET A 94 13.19 1.62 11.68
CA MET A 94 12.47 2.75 12.30
C MET A 94 11.19 2.31 13.01
N ALA A 95 10.50 1.30 12.48
CA ALA A 95 9.33 0.70 13.10
C ALA A 95 9.66 -0.27 14.26
N GLY A 96 10.94 -0.37 14.67
CA GLY A 96 11.38 -1.19 15.79
C GLY A 96 11.42 -2.69 15.49
N ARG A 97 11.41 -3.10 14.22
CA ARG A 97 11.44 -4.52 13.84
C ARG A 97 12.88 -5.05 13.89
N ARG A 98 13.05 -6.20 14.54
CA ARG A 98 14.27 -7.01 14.45
C ARG A 98 14.24 -7.74 13.10
N LEU A 99 15.18 -7.40 12.23
CA LEU A 99 15.38 -8.08 10.96
C LEU A 99 16.25 -9.31 11.22
N SER A 100 15.72 -10.52 11.02
CA SER A 100 16.41 -11.79 11.25
C SER A 100 17.71 -11.96 10.41
N ASN A 101 17.78 -11.40 9.18
CA ASN A 101 18.86 -11.72 8.22
C ASN A 101 19.61 -10.53 7.58
N ALA A 102 19.40 -9.29 8.01
CA ALA A 102 20.02 -8.12 7.35
C ALA A 102 21.31 -7.64 8.04
N SER A 103 22.37 -8.45 8.01
CA SER A 103 23.72 -7.87 8.06
C SER A 103 23.95 -7.17 6.73
N LEU A 104 23.56 -5.89 6.67
CA LEU A 104 23.91 -5.05 5.52
C LEU A 104 25.43 -5.05 5.36
N THR A 105 25.91 -5.14 4.12
CA THR A 105 27.34 -4.99 3.84
C THR A 105 27.80 -3.58 4.20
N ASP A 106 29.10 -3.39 4.43
CA ASP A 106 29.67 -2.06 4.70
C ASP A 106 29.35 -1.06 3.57
N GLU A 107 29.30 -1.54 2.33
CA GLU A 107 28.88 -0.74 1.17
C GLU A 107 27.42 -0.29 1.27
N GLN A 108 26.52 -1.20 1.65
CA GLN A 108 25.10 -0.89 1.86
C GLN A 108 24.89 0.06 3.03
N ILE A 109 25.65 -0.09 4.11
CA ILE A 109 25.64 0.84 5.26
C ILE A 109 26.13 2.23 4.81
N SER A 110 27.23 2.29 4.07
CA SER A 110 27.77 3.53 3.51
C SER A 110 26.78 4.23 2.58
N LEU A 111 26.12 3.48 1.70
CA LEU A 111 25.07 4.00 0.82
C LEU A 111 23.86 4.51 1.61
N LEU A 112 23.35 3.73 2.57
CA LEU A 112 22.23 4.13 3.41
C LEU A 112 22.54 5.42 4.19
N ASN A 113 23.76 5.55 4.72
CA ASN A 113 24.20 6.77 5.39
C ASN A 113 24.26 7.98 4.44
N LYS A 114 24.71 7.78 3.19
CA LYS A 114 24.66 8.82 2.16
C LYS A 114 23.23 9.22 1.82
N MET A 115 22.32 8.26 1.67
CA MET A 115 20.89 8.52 1.43
C MET A 115 20.28 9.36 2.55
N ARG A 116 20.49 8.97 3.81
CA ARG A 116 20.00 9.71 5.00
C ARG A 116 20.58 11.11 5.12
N LYS A 117 21.87 11.29 4.78
CA LYS A 117 22.55 12.59 4.85
C LYS A 117 22.01 13.57 3.81
N ASN A 118 21.83 13.12 2.57
CA ASN A 118 21.47 14.01 1.46
C ASN A 118 19.95 14.19 1.30
N GLU A 119 19.17 13.15 1.61
CA GLU A 119 17.70 13.18 1.58
C GLU A 119 17.14 12.44 2.81
N PRO A 120 17.12 13.08 3.99
CA PRO A 120 16.56 12.49 5.22
C PRO A 120 15.12 12.03 5.07
N LEU A 121 14.34 12.78 4.28
CA LEU A 121 13.07 12.36 3.68
C LEU A 121 13.28 12.39 2.17
N PRO A 122 13.00 11.30 1.42
CA PRO A 122 13.20 11.29 -0.02
C PRO A 122 12.45 12.43 -0.70
N ASN A 123 13.09 13.11 -1.65
CA ASN A 123 12.49 14.23 -2.34
C ASN A 123 11.27 13.80 -3.17
N TYR A 124 11.27 12.57 -3.72
CA TYR A 124 10.10 12.01 -4.39
C TYR A 124 8.88 11.90 -3.45
N ILE A 125 9.07 11.62 -2.16
CA ILE A 125 8.00 11.57 -1.16
C ILE A 125 7.43 12.96 -0.90
N LYS A 126 8.28 13.99 -0.82
CA LYS A 126 7.84 15.39 -0.65
C LYS A 126 7.02 15.85 -1.85
N GLN A 127 7.52 15.62 -3.07
CA GLN A 127 6.81 15.97 -4.31
C GLN A 127 5.43 15.30 -4.38
N LEU A 128 5.36 13.99 -4.08
CA LEU A 128 4.08 13.29 -4.06
C LEU A 128 3.16 13.83 -2.97
N PHE A 129 3.66 14.11 -1.77
CA PHE A 129 2.86 14.73 -0.71
C PHE A 129 2.30 16.10 -1.13
N ASP A 130 3.13 16.95 -1.75
CA ASP A 130 2.77 18.29 -2.20
C ASP A 130 1.69 18.29 -3.28
N ILE A 131 1.69 17.27 -4.15
CA ILE A 131 0.67 17.12 -5.20
C ILE A 131 -0.60 16.46 -4.65
N LEU A 132 -0.46 15.46 -3.79
CA LEU A 132 -1.55 14.56 -3.41
C LEU A 132 -2.29 15.01 -2.15
N ILE A 133 -1.57 15.40 -1.11
CA ILE A 133 -2.14 15.61 0.23
C ILE A 133 -2.21 17.09 0.58
N LEU A 134 -1.13 17.84 0.35
CA LEU A 134 -1.02 19.23 0.78
C LEU A 134 -2.18 20.14 0.30
N PRO A 135 -2.66 20.06 -0.96
CA PRO A 135 -3.78 20.87 -1.43
C PRO A 135 -5.11 20.54 -0.75
N ARG A 136 -5.18 19.40 -0.06
CA ARG A 136 -6.38 18.91 0.64
C ARG A 136 -6.40 19.32 2.11
N ILE A 137 -5.30 19.86 2.64
CA ILE A 137 -5.18 20.29 4.05
C ILE A 137 -4.75 21.76 4.18
N ARG A 138 -4.39 22.41 3.06
CA ARG A 138 -3.90 23.78 3.02
C ARG A 138 -4.50 24.55 1.84
N ASP A 139 -4.90 25.79 2.08
CA ASP A 139 -5.36 26.70 1.02
C ASP A 139 -4.21 27.31 0.20
N LYS A 140 -4.57 28.10 -0.82
CA LYS A 140 -3.60 28.77 -1.71
C LYS A 140 -2.80 29.87 -1.00
N GLN A 141 -3.29 30.37 0.13
CA GLN A 141 -2.63 31.38 0.96
C GLN A 141 -1.68 30.75 1.99
N GLY A 142 -1.57 29.41 1.99
CA GLY A 142 -0.70 28.67 2.89
C GLY A 142 -1.31 28.40 4.26
N LYS A 143 -2.59 28.72 4.49
CA LYS A 143 -3.28 28.48 5.76
C LYS A 143 -3.93 27.10 5.78
N ARG A 144 -4.08 26.53 6.98
CA ARG A 144 -4.79 25.27 7.18
C ARG A 144 -6.26 25.41 6.76
N LEU A 145 -6.83 24.35 6.19
CA LEU A 145 -8.25 24.26 5.92
C LEU A 145 -9.04 23.90 7.20
N PRO A 146 -10.33 24.26 7.31
CA PRO A 146 -11.21 23.68 8.31
C PRO A 146 -11.20 22.14 8.25
N VAL A 147 -11.26 21.49 9.41
CA VAL A 147 -11.10 20.03 9.53
C VAL A 147 -12.11 19.26 8.67
N GLU A 148 -13.39 19.64 8.70
CA GLU A 148 -14.41 18.99 7.88
C GLU A 148 -14.17 19.16 6.38
N GLN A 149 -13.64 20.31 5.96
CA GLN A 149 -13.28 20.55 4.56
C GLN A 149 -12.08 19.68 4.16
N ALA A 150 -11.07 19.57 5.02
CA ALA A 150 -9.91 18.72 4.79
C ALA A 150 -10.31 17.23 4.71
N VAL A 151 -11.15 16.77 5.63
CA VAL A 151 -11.72 15.42 5.62
C VAL A 151 -12.44 15.15 4.29
N ARG A 152 -13.31 16.07 3.86
CA ARG A 152 -14.03 15.93 2.59
C ARG A 152 -13.08 15.82 1.38
N PHE A 153 -12.05 16.66 1.31
CA PHE A 153 -11.08 16.61 0.22
C PHE A 153 -10.20 15.37 0.25
N ILE A 154 -9.85 14.87 1.44
CA ILE A 154 -9.16 13.58 1.60
C ILE A 154 -10.08 12.43 1.16
N ARG A 155 -11.38 12.47 1.45
CA ARG A 155 -12.35 11.46 1.00
C ARG A 155 -12.45 11.35 -0.51
N LYS A 156 -12.12 12.40 -1.26
CA LYS A 156 -12.08 12.40 -2.73
C LYS A 156 -10.87 11.66 -3.31
N LEU A 157 -9.89 11.27 -2.48
CA LEU A 157 -8.69 10.57 -2.92
C LEU A 157 -8.59 9.18 -2.27
N ARG A 158 -8.35 8.17 -3.09
CA ARG A 158 -8.07 6.79 -2.67
C ARG A 158 -6.70 6.35 -3.17
N PHE A 159 -6.06 5.48 -2.42
CA PHE A 159 -4.74 4.96 -2.77
C PHE A 159 -4.82 3.47 -3.01
N TYR A 160 -4.23 3.05 -4.12
CA TYR A 160 -3.89 1.66 -4.36
C TYR A 160 -2.37 1.53 -4.37
N ALA A 161 -1.81 0.57 -3.66
CA ALA A 161 -0.38 0.39 -3.55
C ALA A 161 0.03 -1.07 -3.81
N ASN A 162 1.18 -1.26 -4.46
CA ASN A 162 1.80 -2.58 -4.62
C ASN A 162 3.28 -2.50 -4.21
N CYS A 163 3.80 -3.46 -3.44
CA CYS A 163 5.22 -3.58 -3.10
C CYS A 163 5.79 -2.27 -2.51
N HIS A 164 6.75 -1.63 -3.20
CA HIS A 164 7.36 -0.35 -2.80
C HIS A 164 6.37 0.83 -2.74
N GLY A 165 5.24 0.71 -3.42
CA GLY A 165 4.14 1.68 -3.31
C GLY A 165 3.65 1.82 -1.86
N ALA A 166 3.55 0.71 -1.13
CA ALA A 166 3.15 0.72 0.28
C ALA A 166 4.21 1.43 1.15
N SER A 167 5.49 1.21 0.86
CA SER A 167 6.61 1.88 1.51
C SER A 167 6.59 3.40 1.27
N SER A 168 6.23 3.81 0.07
CA SER A 168 6.09 5.23 -0.26
C SER A 168 4.92 5.88 0.49
N ILE A 169 3.77 5.21 0.54
CA ILE A 169 2.60 5.68 1.31
C ILE A 169 2.89 5.74 2.80
N TRP A 170 3.61 4.77 3.37
CA TRP A 170 4.02 4.79 4.77
C TRP A 170 4.83 6.04 5.13
N GLN A 171 5.77 6.43 4.26
CA GLN A 171 6.54 7.66 4.44
C GLN A 171 5.68 8.93 4.29
N ILE A 172 4.79 8.96 3.29
CA ILE A 172 3.81 10.05 3.11
C ILE A 172 2.93 10.21 4.35
N ALA A 173 2.44 9.10 4.92
CA ALA A 173 1.59 9.10 6.10
C ALA A 173 2.30 9.65 7.35
N ASN A 174 3.58 9.31 7.54
CA ASN A 174 4.38 9.87 8.63
C ASN A 174 4.66 11.37 8.42
N TYR A 175 4.99 11.76 7.18
CA TYR A 175 5.22 13.17 6.84
C TYR A 175 3.95 14.03 6.97
N MET A 176 2.79 13.47 6.61
CA MET A 176 1.49 14.10 6.77
C MET A 176 1.21 14.49 8.22
N TYR A 177 1.47 13.61 9.18
CA TYR A 177 1.26 13.92 10.60
C TYR A 177 2.08 15.14 11.02
N THR A 178 3.38 15.15 10.69
CA THR A 178 4.26 16.28 11.02
C THR A 178 3.80 17.59 10.37
N THR A 179 3.33 17.51 9.13
CA THR A 179 2.83 18.68 8.39
C THR A 179 1.55 19.22 9.00
N LEU A 180 0.59 18.36 9.37
CA LEU A 180 -0.65 18.77 10.03
C LEU A 180 -0.38 19.55 11.32
N ILE A 181 0.52 19.05 12.17
CA ILE A 181 0.92 19.76 13.40
C ILE A 181 1.57 21.11 13.06
N SER A 182 2.46 21.17 12.07
CA SER A 182 3.10 22.44 11.67
C SER A 182 2.12 23.47 11.10
N LEU A 183 1.00 23.03 10.51
CA LEU A 183 -0.07 23.89 10.00
C LEU A 183 -1.02 24.37 11.10
N GLY A 184 -0.85 23.89 12.34
CA GLY A 184 -1.66 24.29 13.50
C GLY A 184 -2.88 23.40 13.75
N TYR A 185 -2.95 22.21 13.17
CA TYR A 185 -3.93 21.19 13.61
C TYR A 185 -3.51 20.61 14.96
N ASN A 186 -4.48 20.42 15.85
CA ASN A 186 -4.23 19.66 17.08
C ASN A 186 -4.18 18.14 16.78
N LYS A 187 -3.82 17.34 17.78
CA LYS A 187 -3.66 15.89 17.64
C LYS A 187 -4.96 15.17 17.22
N GLU A 188 -6.11 15.58 17.76
CA GLU A 188 -7.41 14.97 17.45
C GLU A 188 -7.83 15.28 16.01
N GLU A 189 -7.68 16.53 15.60
CA GLU A 189 -7.92 16.97 14.23
C GLU A 189 -7.02 16.25 13.24
N ALA A 190 -5.73 16.14 13.54
CA ALA A 190 -4.77 15.45 12.70
C ALA A 190 -5.13 13.97 12.55
N ASN A 191 -5.44 13.28 13.65
CA ASN A 191 -5.87 11.88 13.62
C ASN A 191 -7.17 11.68 12.81
N LYS A 192 -8.14 12.61 12.96
CA LYS A 192 -9.38 12.58 12.19
C LYS A 192 -9.09 12.66 10.69
N ILE A 193 -8.28 13.63 10.24
CA ILE A 193 -7.94 13.78 8.82
C ILE A 193 -7.17 12.55 8.31
N GLN A 194 -6.21 12.03 9.07
CA GLN A 194 -5.42 10.87 8.65
C GLN A 194 -6.25 9.57 8.58
N SER A 195 -7.24 9.40 9.46
CA SER A 195 -8.11 8.22 9.42
C SER A 195 -8.96 8.10 8.14
N GLU A 196 -9.16 9.22 7.43
CA GLU A 196 -9.92 9.29 6.18
C GLU A 196 -9.08 8.97 4.94
N VAL A 197 -7.74 8.88 5.11
CA VAL A 197 -6.85 8.37 4.08
C VAL A 197 -6.99 6.85 4.03
N LEU A 198 -7.58 6.33 2.96
CA LEU A 198 -7.70 4.88 2.70
C LEU A 198 -6.65 4.42 1.70
N VAL A 199 -5.92 3.39 2.09
CA VAL A 199 -4.89 2.72 1.30
C VAL A 199 -5.25 1.26 1.20
N ILE A 200 -5.49 0.79 -0.03
CA ILE A 200 -5.63 -0.62 -0.36
C ILE A 200 -4.29 -1.05 -0.93
N GLN A 201 -3.68 -2.09 -0.35
CA GLN A 201 -2.33 -2.48 -0.72
C GLN A 201 -2.20 -3.98 -0.95
N HIS A 202 -1.54 -4.33 -2.05
CA HIS A 202 -1.18 -5.70 -2.41
C HIS A 202 0.31 -5.93 -2.16
N SER A 203 0.65 -7.08 -1.59
CA SER A 203 2.02 -7.48 -1.27
C SER A 203 2.89 -6.34 -0.68
N PRO A 204 2.43 -5.68 0.39
CA PRO A 204 3.08 -4.48 0.90
C PRO A 204 4.46 -4.80 1.48
N THR A 205 5.51 -4.18 0.93
CA THR A 205 6.86 -4.25 1.50
C THR A 205 7.13 -3.04 2.39
N ALA A 206 6.31 -2.89 3.43
CA ALA A 206 6.37 -1.81 4.41
C ALA A 206 5.95 -2.34 5.79
N PRO A 207 6.32 -1.67 6.89
CA PRO A 207 5.78 -2.03 8.21
C PRO A 207 4.25 -1.98 8.17
N LEU A 208 3.57 -3.01 8.69
CA LEU A 208 2.10 -3.10 8.72
C LEU A 208 1.48 -2.60 10.03
N THR A 209 2.28 -2.52 11.08
CA THR A 209 1.83 -2.05 12.40
C THR A 209 2.03 -0.56 12.57
N ASN A 210 1.27 0.06 13.47
CA ASN A 210 1.37 1.48 13.82
C ASN A 210 1.16 2.43 12.62
N GLN A 211 0.32 2.04 11.66
CA GLN A 211 -0.04 2.89 10.53
C GLN A 211 -0.72 4.17 11.03
N LYS A 212 -0.35 5.30 10.42
CA LYS A 212 -0.99 6.60 10.68
C LYS A 212 -2.26 6.80 9.87
N VAL A 213 -2.49 5.97 8.86
CA VAL A 213 -3.62 6.04 7.93
C VAL A 213 -4.36 4.70 7.91
N THR A 214 -5.57 4.69 7.36
CA THR A 214 -6.36 3.47 7.24
C THR A 214 -5.81 2.62 6.09
N THR A 215 -5.31 1.43 6.43
CA THR A 215 -4.76 0.45 5.48
C THR A 215 -5.59 -0.82 5.45
N LEU A 216 -5.72 -1.41 4.26
CA LEU A 216 -6.21 -2.77 4.01
C LEU A 216 -5.17 -3.49 3.14
N SER A 217 -4.61 -4.56 3.66
CA SER A 217 -3.47 -5.27 3.05
C SER A 217 -3.91 -6.63 2.53
N PHE A 218 -3.39 -7.04 1.37
CA PHE A 218 -3.65 -8.32 0.73
C PHE A 218 -2.32 -8.94 0.33
N ALA A 219 -2.11 -10.23 0.62
CA ALA A 219 -0.85 -10.89 0.33
C ALA A 219 -1.01 -12.41 0.19
N SER A 220 0.04 -13.01 -0.38
CA SER A 220 0.29 -14.44 -0.32
C SER A 220 1.26 -14.76 0.82
N ALA A 221 1.08 -15.90 1.50
CA ALA A 221 2.08 -16.41 2.43
C ALA A 221 3.35 -16.87 1.71
N GLU A 222 3.24 -17.31 0.45
CA GLU A 222 4.36 -17.68 -0.42
C GLU A 222 5.07 -16.51 -1.10
N ASP A 223 4.67 -15.26 -0.82
CA ASP A 223 5.35 -14.08 -1.33
C ASP A 223 6.74 -13.89 -0.70
N THR A 224 7.77 -14.33 -1.43
CA THR A 224 9.17 -14.22 -1.00
C THR A 224 9.68 -12.79 -0.90
N MET A 225 9.07 -11.82 -1.60
CA MET A 225 9.46 -10.41 -1.48
C MET A 225 8.96 -9.78 -0.18
N MET A 226 7.88 -10.32 0.40
CA MET A 226 7.46 -9.95 1.75
C MET A 226 8.37 -10.54 2.84
N GLN A 227 9.01 -11.68 2.57
CA GLN A 227 10.01 -12.30 3.44
C GLN A 227 11.35 -11.55 3.45
N ASP A 228 11.66 -10.83 2.37
CA ASP A 228 12.91 -10.08 2.18
C ASP A 228 13.16 -8.99 3.25
N HIS A 229 12.17 -8.76 4.13
CA HIS A 229 12.23 -7.85 5.27
C HIS A 229 12.21 -8.55 6.62
N SER A 230 12.48 -9.87 6.65
CA SER A 230 12.95 -10.64 7.79
C SER A 230 12.18 -10.39 9.10
N ASN A 231 10.86 -10.33 9.01
CA ASN A 231 10.00 -10.21 10.18
C ASN A 231 9.41 -11.59 10.50
N LEU A 232 9.47 -11.98 11.78
CA LEU A 232 9.03 -13.30 12.26
C LEU A 232 7.60 -13.67 11.85
N PHE A 233 6.74 -12.68 11.64
CA PHE A 233 5.37 -12.90 11.19
C PHE A 233 5.31 -13.40 9.74
N ALA A 234 5.99 -12.71 8.82
CA ALA A 234 6.07 -13.10 7.42
C ALA A 234 6.87 -14.40 7.23
N GLU A 235 7.92 -14.62 8.02
CA GLU A 235 8.67 -15.88 8.04
C GLU A 235 7.79 -17.04 8.47
N TRP A 236 7.08 -16.89 9.59
CA TRP A 236 6.17 -17.93 10.07
C TRP A 236 5.05 -18.23 9.06
N LEU A 237 4.45 -17.20 8.44
CA LEU A 237 3.46 -17.41 7.39
C LEU A 237 4.03 -18.23 6.23
N TYR A 238 5.25 -17.91 5.78
CA TYR A 238 5.89 -18.63 4.70
C TYR A 238 6.20 -20.09 5.05
N GLU A 239 6.81 -20.33 6.20
CA GLU A 239 7.16 -21.68 6.69
C GLU A 239 5.93 -22.57 6.85
N ASN A 240 4.76 -21.99 7.08
CA ASN A 240 3.49 -22.69 7.26
C ASN A 240 2.52 -22.50 6.07
N SER A 241 2.99 -21.95 4.95
CA SER A 241 2.17 -21.54 3.79
C SER A 241 1.19 -22.60 3.29
N ALA A 242 1.59 -23.88 3.31
CA ALA A 242 0.76 -25.02 2.91
C ALA A 242 -0.50 -25.20 3.78
N ASP A 243 -0.47 -24.74 5.03
CA ASP A 243 -1.57 -24.86 5.99
C ASP A 243 -2.36 -23.54 6.14
N ILE A 244 -1.97 -22.48 5.41
CA ILE A 244 -2.63 -21.18 5.50
C ILE A 244 -3.86 -21.15 4.60
N VAL A 245 -5.03 -21.30 5.22
CA VAL A 245 -6.32 -21.00 4.61
C VAL A 245 -6.55 -19.49 4.50
N PRO A 246 -7.48 -19.01 3.65
CA PRO A 246 -7.87 -17.62 3.61
C PRO A 246 -8.23 -17.10 5.01
N CYS A 247 -7.58 -16.01 5.41
CA CYS A 247 -7.73 -15.43 6.72
C CYS A 247 -7.53 -13.91 6.73
N PHE A 248 -8.03 -13.26 7.78
CA PHE A 248 -7.87 -11.83 8.04
C PHE A 248 -7.27 -11.59 9.43
N PHE A 249 -6.12 -10.93 9.47
CA PHE A 249 -5.46 -10.48 10.70
C PHE A 249 -5.79 -9.02 10.99
N ASP A 250 -6.33 -8.74 12.17
CA ASP A 250 -6.84 -7.41 12.54
C ASP A 250 -5.75 -6.40 12.99
N LYS A 251 -6.15 -5.28 13.60
CA LYS A 251 -5.31 -4.07 13.79
C LYS A 251 -3.98 -4.23 14.55
N PRO A 252 -3.73 -5.18 15.47
CA PRO A 252 -2.37 -5.46 15.91
C PRO A 252 -1.43 -6.00 14.81
N ALA A 253 -1.97 -6.59 13.73
CA ALA A 253 -1.22 -7.19 12.63
C ALA A 253 -1.30 -6.42 11.29
N GLY A 254 -2.10 -5.35 11.23
CA GLY A 254 -2.10 -4.40 10.11
C GLY A 254 -3.18 -4.62 9.04
N ASN A 255 -4.35 -5.16 9.43
CA ASN A 255 -5.50 -5.39 8.56
C ASN A 255 -5.11 -6.18 7.30
N LEU A 256 -4.65 -7.40 7.50
CA LEU A 256 -4.00 -8.20 6.47
C LEU A 256 -4.85 -9.42 6.10
N PHE A 257 -5.25 -9.48 4.84
CA PHE A 257 -5.86 -10.65 4.20
C PHE A 257 -4.76 -11.50 3.58
N VAL A 258 -4.71 -12.79 3.94
CA VAL A 258 -3.69 -13.73 3.46
C VAL A 258 -4.32 -15.07 3.11
N ALA A 259 -3.79 -15.71 2.08
CA ALA A 259 -3.92 -17.15 1.81
C ALA A 259 -2.53 -17.74 1.59
N GLY A 260 -2.41 -19.08 1.64
CA GLY A 260 -1.16 -19.79 1.37
C GLY A 260 -0.55 -19.40 0.02
N HIS A 261 -1.34 -19.55 -1.05
CA HIS A 261 -0.96 -19.22 -2.42
C HIS A 261 -2.18 -18.65 -3.18
N LEU A 262 -1.94 -17.61 -3.97
CA LEU A 262 -2.97 -16.88 -4.72
C LEU A 262 -3.16 -17.45 -6.12
N GLN A 263 -2.09 -17.95 -6.74
CA GLN A 263 -2.06 -18.36 -8.13
C GLN A 263 -1.86 -19.86 -8.24
N GLU A 264 -2.37 -20.47 -9.31
CA GLU A 264 -2.04 -21.87 -9.62
C GLU A 264 -0.55 -22.04 -10.02
N GLN A 265 0.12 -20.94 -10.35
CA GLN A 265 1.55 -20.92 -10.69
C GLN A 265 2.37 -20.19 -9.62
N PRO A 266 3.40 -20.83 -9.04
CA PRO A 266 4.05 -20.38 -7.81
C PRO A 266 4.90 -19.09 -7.93
N PHE A 267 5.18 -18.59 -9.14
CA PHE A 267 6.09 -17.44 -9.33
C PHE A 267 5.39 -16.08 -9.43
N LYS A 268 4.06 -16.02 -9.23
CA LYS A 268 3.26 -14.80 -9.39
C LYS A 268 2.62 -14.29 -8.10
N GLU A 269 3.01 -14.84 -6.96
CA GLU A 269 2.46 -14.55 -5.64
C GLU A 269 2.62 -13.10 -5.17
N HIS A 270 3.63 -12.40 -5.71
CA HIS A 270 3.88 -10.99 -5.45
C HIS A 270 3.08 -10.03 -6.35
N LEU A 271 2.48 -10.57 -7.42
CA LEU A 271 1.79 -9.78 -8.42
C LEU A 271 0.30 -9.78 -8.14
N ASN A 272 -0.29 -8.59 -8.23
CA ASN A 272 -1.74 -8.39 -8.17
C ASN A 272 -2.46 -8.85 -9.46
N SER A 273 -1.90 -9.80 -10.21
CA SER A 273 -2.55 -10.36 -11.39
C SER A 273 -3.79 -11.16 -11.00
N GLY A 274 -4.92 -10.94 -11.66
CA GLY A 274 -6.19 -11.60 -11.31
C GLY A 274 -7.19 -10.68 -10.61
N LEU A 275 -6.84 -9.39 -10.45
CA LEU A 275 -7.80 -8.36 -10.06
C LEU A 275 -8.87 -8.15 -11.11
N THR A 276 -8.56 -8.28 -12.41
CA THR A 276 -9.55 -8.15 -13.49
C THR A 276 -9.91 -9.51 -14.09
N GLU A 277 -11.11 -9.63 -14.67
CA GLU A 277 -11.53 -10.88 -15.33
C GLU A 277 -10.62 -11.28 -16.50
N GLY A 278 -10.08 -10.28 -17.21
CA GLY A 278 -9.11 -10.52 -18.28
C GLY A 278 -7.82 -11.19 -17.77
N GLU A 279 -7.34 -10.79 -16.58
CA GLU A 279 -6.12 -11.35 -16.01
C GLU A 279 -6.32 -12.74 -15.43
N ARG A 280 -7.50 -13.05 -14.89
CA ARG A 280 -7.84 -14.40 -14.40
C ARG A 280 -7.76 -15.47 -15.48
N LYS A 281 -7.90 -15.08 -16.74
CA LYS A 281 -7.72 -15.98 -17.90
C LYS A 281 -6.25 -16.24 -18.23
N ILE A 282 -5.34 -15.34 -17.84
CA ILE A 282 -3.90 -15.40 -18.14
C ILE A 282 -3.12 -15.99 -16.95
N SER A 283 -3.56 -15.68 -15.74
CA SER A 283 -3.03 -16.17 -14.48
C SER A 283 -4.22 -16.70 -13.66
N PRO A 284 -4.54 -18.00 -13.79
CA PRO A 284 -5.60 -18.62 -13.00
C PRO A 284 -5.29 -18.57 -11.50
N LEU A 285 -6.33 -18.22 -10.74
CA LEU A 285 -6.30 -18.17 -9.28
C LEU A 285 -6.72 -19.51 -8.69
N THR A 286 -6.13 -19.86 -7.55
CA THR A 286 -6.60 -20.98 -6.72
C THR A 286 -7.95 -20.65 -6.07
N SER A 287 -8.60 -21.63 -5.44
CA SER A 287 -9.82 -21.37 -4.66
C SER A 287 -9.59 -20.27 -3.62
N ASP A 288 -8.47 -20.34 -2.94
CA ASP A 288 -8.12 -19.49 -1.82
C ASP A 288 -7.67 -18.11 -2.31
N GLY A 289 -6.90 -18.08 -3.40
CA GLY A 289 -6.55 -16.85 -4.10
C GLY A 289 -7.75 -16.07 -4.63
N LYS A 290 -8.82 -16.75 -5.08
CA LYS A 290 -10.08 -16.09 -5.48
C LYS A 290 -10.72 -15.36 -4.31
N VAL A 291 -10.73 -15.95 -3.10
CA VAL A 291 -11.29 -15.31 -1.91
C VAL A 291 -10.52 -14.02 -1.58
N ILE A 292 -9.19 -14.09 -1.53
CA ILE A 292 -8.35 -12.91 -1.20
C ILE A 292 -8.47 -11.82 -2.26
N LEU A 293 -8.41 -12.17 -3.55
CA LEU A 293 -8.54 -11.15 -4.61
C LEU A 293 -9.97 -10.64 -4.79
N ASN A 294 -11.01 -11.42 -4.48
CA ASN A 294 -12.37 -10.88 -4.42
C ASN A 294 -12.51 -9.86 -3.28
N ALA A 295 -11.90 -10.14 -2.11
CA ALA A 295 -11.89 -9.18 -1.01
C ALA A 295 -11.15 -7.88 -1.40
N GLU A 296 -10.03 -7.98 -2.11
CA GLU A 296 -9.29 -6.83 -2.64
C GLU A 296 -10.12 -6.03 -3.67
N ARG A 297 -10.78 -6.72 -4.61
CA ARG A 297 -11.68 -6.10 -5.59
C ARG A 297 -12.82 -5.36 -4.90
N ASN A 298 -13.49 -6.01 -3.96
CA ASN A 298 -14.56 -5.42 -3.17
C ASN A 298 -14.09 -4.13 -2.48
N ALA A 299 -12.91 -4.17 -1.86
CA ALA A 299 -12.34 -3.01 -1.19
C ALA A 299 -12.15 -1.84 -2.16
N ILE A 300 -11.57 -2.08 -3.35
CA ILE A 300 -11.31 -1.03 -4.35
C ILE A 300 -12.63 -0.41 -4.83
N ILE A 301 -13.57 -1.26 -5.22
CA ILE A 301 -14.89 -0.85 -5.73
C ILE A 301 -15.63 -0.01 -4.69
N ARG A 302 -15.71 -0.49 -3.45
CA ARG A 302 -16.48 0.18 -2.39
C ARG A 302 -15.79 1.44 -1.89
N ALA A 303 -14.46 1.47 -1.84
CA ALA A 303 -13.68 2.66 -1.51
C ALA A 303 -13.97 3.82 -2.48
N VAL A 304 -14.06 3.51 -3.77
CA VAL A 304 -14.35 4.48 -4.83
C VAL A 304 -15.83 4.91 -4.78
N LYS A 305 -16.79 3.98 -4.68
CA LYS A 305 -18.22 4.31 -4.54
C LYS A 305 -18.48 5.23 -3.35
N LYS A 306 -17.90 4.94 -2.18
CA LYS A 306 -17.99 5.80 -0.99
C LYS A 306 -17.37 7.19 -1.24
N SER A 307 -16.27 7.26 -1.97
CA SER A 307 -15.67 8.55 -2.37
C SER A 307 -16.59 9.40 -3.24
N GLN A 308 -17.27 8.80 -4.23
CA GLN A 308 -18.25 9.48 -5.07
C GLN A 308 -19.40 10.04 -4.24
N GLN A 309 -19.86 9.27 -3.25
CA GLN A 309 -20.95 9.61 -2.33
C GLN A 309 -20.53 10.52 -1.16
N ASP A 310 -19.25 10.91 -1.07
CA ASP A 310 -18.66 11.69 0.03
C ASP A 310 -18.86 11.06 1.43
N GLN A 311 -18.91 9.73 1.47
CA GLN A 311 -19.12 8.97 2.69
C GLN A 311 -17.81 8.64 3.40
N ALA A 312 -17.90 8.54 4.72
CA ALA A 312 -16.82 8.06 5.57
C ALA A 312 -16.50 6.58 5.29
N ILE A 313 -15.30 6.18 5.71
CA ILE A 313 -14.89 4.79 5.75
C ILE A 313 -15.45 4.18 7.04
N ASN A 314 -16.32 3.17 6.93
CA ASN A 314 -17.04 2.64 8.08
C ASN A 314 -16.30 1.49 8.76
N SER A 315 -16.04 0.38 8.04
CA SER A 315 -15.41 -0.82 8.59
C SER A 315 -14.70 -1.65 7.51
N VAL A 316 -13.81 -2.55 7.94
CA VAL A 316 -13.14 -3.51 7.06
C VAL A 316 -14.16 -4.44 6.41
N LYS A 317 -15.06 -5.02 7.20
CA LYS A 317 -16.14 -5.91 6.74
C LYS A 317 -16.93 -5.28 5.59
N GLU A 318 -17.43 -4.05 5.79
CA GLU A 318 -18.18 -3.36 4.75
C GLU A 318 -17.39 -3.16 3.45
N LEU A 319 -16.07 -3.04 3.52
CA LEU A 319 -15.23 -2.88 2.33
C LEU A 319 -14.97 -4.21 1.61
N THR A 320 -14.90 -5.34 2.32
CA THR A 320 -14.33 -6.58 1.74
C THR A 320 -15.33 -7.72 1.55
N ASP A 321 -16.40 -7.77 2.34
CA ASP A 321 -17.34 -8.90 2.42
C ASP A 321 -18.19 -9.08 1.14
N GLY A 322 -18.67 -10.27 0.81
CA GLY A 322 -19.50 -10.55 -0.40
C GLY A 322 -18.74 -11.04 -1.63
N ASP A 323 -19.44 -11.41 -2.70
CA ASP A 323 -18.87 -11.99 -3.93
C ASP A 323 -17.94 -13.20 -3.68
N GLY A 324 -18.41 -14.13 -2.84
CA GLY A 324 -17.63 -15.31 -2.43
C GLY A 324 -16.60 -15.05 -1.32
N VAL A 325 -16.69 -13.89 -0.66
CA VAL A 325 -15.93 -13.55 0.55
C VAL A 325 -16.90 -13.58 1.73
N ASP A 326 -16.58 -14.36 2.76
CA ASP A 326 -17.19 -14.28 4.08
C ASP A 326 -16.18 -13.65 5.05
N PHE A 327 -16.36 -12.37 5.38
CA PHE A 327 -15.42 -11.67 6.25
C PHE A 327 -15.38 -12.26 7.67
N ASP A 328 -16.50 -12.76 8.20
CA ASP A 328 -16.54 -13.27 9.55
C ASP A 328 -15.75 -14.60 9.64
N GLU A 329 -15.87 -15.46 8.63
CA GLU A 329 -15.06 -16.67 8.49
C GLU A 329 -13.56 -16.34 8.39
N LEU A 330 -13.19 -15.39 7.51
CA LEU A 330 -11.80 -14.95 7.37
C LEU A 330 -11.23 -14.43 8.69
N LYS A 331 -12.03 -13.66 9.44
CA LYS A 331 -11.63 -13.13 10.74
C LYS A 331 -11.47 -14.24 11.77
N GLU A 332 -12.38 -15.21 11.83
CA GLU A 332 -12.26 -16.37 12.72
C GLU A 332 -10.99 -17.18 12.41
N ASN A 333 -10.72 -17.43 11.14
CA ASN A 333 -9.50 -18.11 10.68
C ASN A 333 -8.24 -17.35 11.12
N GLY A 334 -8.21 -16.03 10.95
CA GLY A 334 -7.08 -15.20 11.34
C GLY A 334 -6.84 -15.18 12.85
N GLU A 335 -7.90 -15.07 13.65
CA GLU A 335 -7.80 -15.13 15.11
C GLU A 335 -7.29 -16.50 15.61
N ARG A 336 -7.75 -17.59 14.99
CA ARG A 336 -7.27 -18.94 15.29
C ARG A 336 -5.79 -19.10 14.93
N LEU A 337 -5.42 -18.70 13.73
CA LEU A 337 -4.07 -18.82 13.21
C LEU A 337 -3.07 -17.96 14.01
N TYR A 338 -3.46 -16.74 14.38
CA TYR A 338 -2.64 -15.86 15.21
C TYR A 338 -2.35 -16.47 16.59
N LYS A 339 -3.33 -17.16 17.21
CA LYS A 339 -3.11 -17.89 18.48
C LYS A 339 -2.12 -19.04 18.32
N ILE A 340 -2.18 -19.78 17.20
CA ILE A 340 -1.24 -20.86 16.89
C ILE A 340 0.17 -20.29 16.72
N MET A 341 0.32 -19.28 15.86
CA MET A 341 1.60 -18.59 15.65
C MET A 341 2.22 -18.09 16.96
N LEU A 342 1.45 -17.41 17.81
CA LEU A 342 1.97 -16.91 19.10
C LEU A 342 2.44 -18.04 20.02
N ARG A 343 1.79 -19.20 19.99
CA ARG A 343 2.22 -20.38 20.75
C ARG A 343 3.53 -20.94 20.20
N ASP A 344 3.63 -21.07 18.88
CA ASP A 344 4.80 -21.64 18.21
C ASP A 344 6.03 -20.75 18.40
N LEU A 345 5.89 -19.44 18.20
CA LEU A 345 6.95 -18.46 18.44
C LEU A 345 7.40 -18.43 19.91
N ARG A 346 6.49 -18.63 20.88
CA ARG A 346 6.85 -18.76 22.30
C ARG A 346 7.65 -20.03 22.57
N GLN A 347 7.25 -21.16 21.99
CA GLN A 347 7.98 -22.43 22.14
C GLN A 347 9.38 -22.37 21.52
N GLN A 348 9.52 -21.71 20.36
CA GLN A 348 10.82 -21.48 19.73
C GLN A 348 11.74 -20.62 20.60
N ASN A 349 11.23 -19.53 21.17
CA ASN A 349 12.01 -18.68 22.09
C ASN A 349 12.44 -19.44 23.36
N LEU A 350 11.55 -20.24 23.96
CA LEU A 350 11.89 -21.07 25.12
C LEU A 350 13.00 -22.09 24.78
N LYS A 351 12.95 -22.74 23.61
CA LYS A 351 14.00 -23.66 23.17
C LYS A 351 15.35 -22.98 22.99
N HIS A 352 15.38 -21.72 22.53
CA HIS A 352 16.62 -20.95 22.41
C HIS A 352 17.23 -20.55 23.76
N ASP A 353 16.41 -20.30 24.78
CA ASP A 353 16.89 -19.96 26.12
C ASP A 353 17.44 -21.18 26.89
N TYR A 354 17.01 -22.41 26.55
CA TYR A 354 17.58 -23.66 27.12
C TYR A 354 18.86 -24.14 26.42
N GLN A 355 19.28 -23.50 25.32
CA GLN A 355 20.50 -23.82 24.56
C GLN A 355 21.65 -22.83 24.80
N LYS A 356 21.44 -21.85 25.68
CA LYS A 356 22.49 -20.96 26.23
C LYS A 356 22.78 -21.36 27.67
#